data_AF-A0AAD4GJT6-F1
#
_entry.id   AF-A0AAD4GJT6-F1
#
_cell.length_a   1.000
_cell.length_b   1.000
_cell.length_c   1.000
_cell.angle_alpha   90.00
_cell.angle_beta   90.00
_cell.angle_gamma   90.00
#
_symmetry.space_group_name_H-M   'P 1'
#
loop_
_entity.id
_entity.type
_entity.pdbx_description
1 polymer ?
#
loop_
_entity_poly.entity_id
_entity_poly.type
_entity_poly.pdbx_seq_one_letter_code
_entity_poly.pdbx_strand_id
1 'polypeptide(L)'
;MCHNIIDGRYHTPCGHFVSMSTRLQDCLRANCLFSRRHVHPVGCKSQFCIRLMALPVRNPIRVSPTVCSNCQMGGPVPVGAMGS
;
A
#
# COMPACT_ATOMS: atom_id res chain seq x y z
N MET A 1 5.87 -9.59 -7.33
CA MET A 1 6.50 -8.32 -7.72
C MET A 1 6.61 -7.46 -6.46
N CYS A 2 7.51 -6.49 -6.39
CA CYS A 2 7.52 -5.56 -5.24
C CYS A 2 6.17 -4.83 -5.18
N HIS A 3 5.69 -4.52 -3.98
CA HIS A 3 4.46 -3.76 -3.79
C HIS A 3 4.59 -2.89 -2.54
N ASN A 4 3.73 -1.88 -2.43
CA ASN A 4 3.67 -1.07 -1.22
C ASN A 4 2.69 -1.72 -0.24
N ILE A 5 3.09 -1.82 1.02
CA ILE A 5 2.21 -2.10 2.14
C ILE A 5 1.86 -0.77 2.78
N ILE A 6 0.57 -0.44 2.78
CA ILE A 6 0.03 0.75 3.44
C ILE A 6 -0.47 0.29 4.80
N ASP A 7 0.32 0.56 5.84
CA ASP A 7 -0.08 0.31 7.22
C ASP A 7 -1.01 1.42 7.69
N GLY A 8 -2.05 1.05 8.43
CA GLY A 8 -3.01 2.02 8.92
C GLY A 8 -3.92 1.54 10.03
N ARG A 9 -4.89 2.39 10.36
CA ARG A 9 -5.93 2.14 11.35
C ARG A 9 -7.26 1.91 10.66
N TYR A 10 -7.91 0.80 10.97
CA TYR A 10 -9.27 0.51 10.52
C TYR A 10 -10.29 0.87 11.61
N HIS A 11 -11.28 1.70 11.27
CA HIS A 11 -12.37 2.11 12.15
C HIS A 11 -13.60 1.25 11.88
N THR A 12 -13.90 0.30 12.77
CA THR A 12 -14.99 -0.65 12.54
C THR A 12 -16.38 -0.01 12.43
N PRO A 13 -16.73 1.07 13.16
CA PRO A 13 -18.08 1.63 13.09
C PRO A 13 -18.41 2.31 11.75
N CYS A 14 -17.40 2.81 11.03
CA CYS A 14 -17.59 3.54 9.76
C CYS A 14 -16.89 2.87 8.57
N GLY A 15 -16.24 1.72 8.75
CA GLY A 15 -15.55 0.99 7.69
C GLY A 15 -14.35 1.72 7.07
N HIS A 16 -13.84 2.77 7.72
CA HIS A 16 -12.78 3.59 7.15
C HIS A 16 -11.39 3.11 7.53
N PHE A 17 -10.52 3.06 6.52
CA PHE A 17 -9.09 2.85 6.69
C PHE A 17 -8.34 4.18 6.62
N VAL A 18 -7.64 4.53 7.68
CA VAL A 18 -6.78 5.73 7.75
C VAL A 18 -5.33 5.28 7.62
N SER A 19 -4.67 5.69 6.54
CA SER A 19 -3.25 5.40 6.30
C SER A 19 -2.36 6.08 7.32
N MET A 20 -1.36 5.36 7.83
CA MET A 20 -0.39 5.86 8.81
C MET A 20 1.04 5.84 8.27
N SER A 21 1.43 4.75 7.61
CA SER A 21 2.76 4.61 7.02
C SER A 21 2.71 3.75 5.76
N THR A 22 3.61 3.99 4.83
CA THR A 22 3.77 3.15 3.64
C THR A 22 5.18 2.61 3.59
N ARG A 23 5.32 1.31 3.36
CA ARG A 23 6.61 0.64 3.18
C ARG A 23 6.64 -0.19 1.92
N LEU A 24 7.80 -0.27 1.28
CA LEU A 24 8.03 -1.16 0.15
C LEU A 24 8.25 -2.59 0.67
N GLN A 25 7.44 -3.53 0.20
CA GLN A 25 7.73 -4.95 0.32
C GLN A 25 8.55 -5.41 -0.88
N ASP A 26 9.79 -5.78 -0.60
CA ASP A 26 10.70 -6.31 -1.60
C ASP A 26 10.26 -7.73 -2.00
N CYS A 27 10.29 -8.02 -3.31
CA CYS A 27 9.98 -9.36 -3.85
C CYS A 27 11.19 -10.27 -3.98
N LEU A 28 12.39 -9.76 -3.74
CA LEU A 28 13.64 -10.50 -3.62
C LEU A 28 14.08 -11.20 -4.91
N ARG A 29 13.55 -10.80 -6.07
CA ARG A 29 13.86 -11.37 -7.38
C ARG A 29 14.98 -10.59 -8.06
N ALA A 30 15.97 -11.32 -8.58
CA ALA A 30 17.13 -10.75 -9.30
C ALA A 30 16.78 -10.08 -10.63
N ASN A 31 15.58 -10.28 -11.17
CA ASN A 31 15.09 -9.62 -12.37
C ASN A 31 14.11 -8.48 -12.06
N CYS A 32 14.09 -7.93 -10.84
CA CYS A 32 13.17 -6.85 -10.48
C CYS A 32 13.88 -5.51 -10.32
N LEU A 33 13.46 -4.50 -11.08
CA LEU A 33 14.01 -3.13 -11.02
C LEU A 33 13.82 -2.45 -9.66
N PHE A 34 12.85 -2.90 -8.87
CA PHE A 34 12.49 -2.31 -7.57
C PHE A 34 13.05 -3.10 -6.38
N SER A 35 13.66 -4.27 -6.63
CA SER A 35 14.30 -5.07 -5.57
C SER A 35 15.62 -4.43 -5.19
N ARG A 36 15.91 -4.38 -3.89
CA ARG A 36 17.17 -3.86 -3.33
C ARG A 36 18.25 -4.93 -3.21
N ARG A 37 17.93 -6.20 -3.50
CA ARG A 37 18.88 -7.32 -3.39
C ARG A 37 20.00 -7.32 -4.42
N HIS A 38 19.89 -6.52 -5.47
CA HIS A 38 20.86 -6.46 -6.54
C HIS A 38 20.85 -5.07 -7.18
N VAL A 39 21.97 -4.70 -7.80
CA VAL A 39 22.09 -3.45 -8.53
C VAL A 39 21.67 -3.70 -9.96
N HIS A 40 20.65 -2.98 -10.43
CA HIS A 40 20.35 -2.93 -11.85
C HIS A 40 21.20 -1.86 -12.54
N PRO A 41 21.70 -2.13 -13.76
CA PRO A 41 22.29 -1.09 -14.58
C PRO A 41 21.29 0.06 -14.77
N VAL A 42 21.76 1.29 -14.64
CA VAL A 42 20.95 2.49 -14.90
C VAL A 42 20.43 2.39 -16.34
N GLY A 43 19.11 2.52 -16.52
CA GLY A 43 18.48 2.40 -17.82
C GLY A 43 18.36 0.96 -18.35
N CYS A 44 18.32 -0.06 -17.48
CA CYS A 44 18.07 -1.44 -17.89
C CYS A 44 16.80 -1.57 -18.77
N LYS A 45 17.01 -1.91 -20.05
CA LYS A 45 15.94 -2.13 -21.06
C LYS A 45 15.69 -3.61 -21.37
N SER A 46 16.17 -4.54 -20.54
CA SER A 46 15.84 -5.96 -20.70
C SER A 46 14.34 -6.20 -20.56
N GLN A 47 13.75 -6.96 -21.49
CA GLN A 47 12.35 -7.35 -21.46
C GLN A 47 12.05 -8.38 -20.36
N PHE A 48 13.07 -9.08 -19.87
CA PHE A 48 12.96 -10.06 -18.78
C PHE A 48 12.90 -9.43 -17.39
N CYS A 49 13.13 -8.11 -17.30
CA CYS A 49 13.05 -7.39 -16.04
C CYS A 49 11.61 -7.01 -15.70
N ILE A 50 11.22 -7.27 -14.46
CA ILE A 50 9.99 -6.78 -13.85
C ILE A 50 10.12 -5.26 -13.69
N ARG A 51 9.32 -4.51 -14.46
CA ARG A 51 9.31 -3.03 -14.48
C ARG A 51 8.09 -2.37 -13.88
N LEU A 52 7.15 -3.19 -13.40
CA LEU A 52 5.99 -2.70 -12.67
C LEU A 52 6.01 -3.24 -11.24
N MET A 53 5.42 -2.47 -10.33
CA MET A 53 5.08 -2.95 -9.00
C MET A 53 3.71 -3.62 -9.06
N ALA A 54 3.45 -4.54 -8.12
CA ALA A 54 2.09 -5.01 -7.89
C ALA A 54 1.28 -3.94 -7.15
N LEU A 55 -0.05 -4.11 -7.15
CA LEU A 55 -0.96 -3.19 -6.46
C LEU A 55 -0.61 -3.07 -4.97
N PRO A 56 -0.77 -1.88 -4.38
CA PRO A 56 -0.55 -1.69 -2.95
C PRO A 56 -1.57 -2.49 -2.14
N VAL A 57 -1.11 -3.03 -1.01
CA VAL A 57 -1.94 -3.79 -0.06
C VAL A 57 -2.17 -2.93 1.17
N ARG A 58 -3.43 -2.83 1.63
CA ARG A 58 -3.77 -2.18 2.89
C ARG A 58 -3.60 -3.19 4.04
N ASN A 59 -2.84 -2.81 5.05
CA ASN A 59 -2.59 -3.61 6.23
C ASN A 59 -3.11 -2.87 7.49
N PRO A 60 -4.26 -3.27 8.05
CA PRO A 60 -4.77 -2.67 9.27
C PRO A 60 -3.96 -3.16 10.48
N ILE A 61 -2.89 -2.44 10.81
CA ILE A 61 -2.05 -2.71 11.99
C ILE A 61 -2.72 -2.27 13.30
N ARG A 62 -3.78 -1.45 13.22
CA ARG A 62 -4.59 -1.03 14.36
C ARG A 62 -6.07 -1.11 13.99
N VAL A 63 -6.88 -1.60 14.92
CA VAL A 63 -8.34 -1.59 14.80
C VAL A 63 -8.91 -0.68 15.89
N SER A 64 -9.81 0.23 15.51
CA SER A 64 -10.43 1.21 16.41
C SER A 64 -11.93 0.94 16.54
N PRO A 65 -12.47 0.86 17.76
CA PRO A 65 -13.92 0.75 17.99
C PRO A 65 -14.65 2.09 17.86
N THR A 66 -13.96 3.16 17.52
CA THR A 66 -14.49 4.52 17.38
C THR A 66 -14.65 4.91 15.92
N VAL A 67 -15.59 5.81 15.61
CA VAL A 67 -15.69 6.46 14.30
C VAL A 67 -14.43 7.28 14.00
N CYS A 68 -14.00 7.34 12.73
CA CYS A 68 -12.83 8.12 12.35
C CYS A 68 -13.08 9.63 12.48
N SER A 69 -12.02 10.42 12.63
CA SER A 69 -12.11 11.87 12.81
C SER A 69 -12.86 12.57 11.67
N ASN A 70 -12.73 12.08 10.43
CA ASN A 70 -13.47 12.63 9.29
C ASN A 70 -14.99 12.47 9.44
N CYS A 71 -15.44 11.30 9.91
CA CYS A 71 -16.86 11.07 10.20
C CYS A 71 -17.34 11.90 11.39
N GLN A 72 -16.51 12.06 12.42
CA GLN A 72 -16.85 12.89 13.58
C GLN A 72 -17.07 14.36 13.21
N MET A 73 -16.28 14.88 12.26
CA MET A 73 -16.35 16.27 11.79
C MET A 73 -17.42 16.50 10.70
N GLY A 74 -18.20 15.48 10.33
CA GLY A 74 -19.17 15.58 9.22
C GLY A 74 -18.53 15.79 7.85
N GLY A 75 -17.24 15.45 7.70
CA GLY A 75 -16.51 15.64 6.46
C GLY A 75 -16.97 14.68 5.36
N PRO A 76 -16.81 15.05 4.07
CA PRO A 76 -17.15 14.16 2.96
C PRO A 76 -16.37 12.86 3.07
N VAL A 77 -17.10 11.75 2.93
CA VAL A 77 -16.54 10.42 2.98
C VAL A 77 -15.67 10.21 1.73
N PRO A 78 -14.36 9.89 1.85
CA PRO A 78 -13.58 9.53 0.67
C PRO A 78 -14.13 8.20 0.12
N VAL A 79 -14.82 8.29 -1.02
CA VAL A 79 -15.40 7.18 -1.77
C VAL A 79 -14.25 6.32 -2.29
N GLY A 80 -13.77 5.37 -1.48
CA GLY A 80 -12.62 4.53 -1.82
C GLY A 80 -12.47 3.25 -0.98
N ALA A 81 -13.57 2.82 -0.35
CA ALA A 81 -13.64 1.65 0.51
C ALA A 81 -14.69 0.62 0.07
N MET A 82 -14.93 0.49 -1.24
CA MET A 82 -15.54 -0.71 -1.80
C MET A 82 -14.47 -1.42 -2.63
N GLY A 83 -13.77 -2.35 -2.01
CA GLY A 83 -13.02 -3.38 -2.71
C GLY A 83 -14.00 -4.43 -3.23
N SER A 84 -13.81 -4.82 -4.49
CA SER A 84 -14.53 -5.86 -5.23
C SER A 84 -14.43 -7.24 -4.60
#